data_AF-A0A4Y3NG89-F1
#
_entry.id   AF-A0A4Y3NG89-F1
#
_cell.length_a   1.000
_cell.length_b   1.000
_cell.length_c   1.000
_cell.angle_alpha   90.00
_cell.angle_beta   90.00
_cell.angle_gamma   90.00
#
_symmetry.space_group_name_H-M   'P 1'
#
loop_
_entity.id
_entity.type
_entity.pdbx_description
1 polymer ?
#
loop_
_entity_poly.entity_id
_entity_poly.type
_entity_poly.pdbx_seq_one_letter_code
_entity_poly.pdbx_strand_id
1 'polypeptide(L)'
;MQPQSRIEKSMAGGAPWLFLSPHLDDAVLSCGALIEAQAQGREIIVATVFTEANTTSSTRAARSFMRQCTIPDAGELFAARRAEDRAVLHDMGVQSIHLGEVDALFRRRQRPALLGSSAWDRLLPELTHRYPTYRFDIALGRISRGDQGLIRQLRSSVAQLMAHTKAELLFCPAGVGKHVDHLIIRELGQSHPGHVVMYSDFPYNLAAGPDEPHTSGMGFVPWTWDSGMEGKPRRIRQYASQADALFPGGEIPLKPETYFVPGHAHDGRMMTSRTLPGT
;
A
#
# COMPACT_ATOMS: atom_id res chain seq x y z
N MET A 1 -20.35 -1.01 27.83
CA MET A 1 -19.16 -1.59 27.17
C MET A 1 -19.08 -0.92 25.81
N GLN A 2 -18.00 -0.19 25.50
CA GLN A 2 -17.83 0.36 24.15
C GLN A 2 -17.82 -0.81 23.16
N PRO A 3 -18.54 -0.72 22.02
CA PRO A 3 -18.53 -1.80 21.06
C PRO A 3 -17.09 -2.02 20.55
N GLN A 4 -16.64 -3.27 20.48
CA GLN A 4 -15.29 -3.60 20.05
C GLN A 4 -15.10 -3.34 18.56
N SER A 5 -13.93 -2.83 18.18
CA SER A 5 -13.52 -2.66 16.79
C SER A 5 -13.37 -4.03 16.08
N ARG A 6 -13.36 -4.04 14.75
CA ARG A 6 -13.15 -5.29 14.00
C ARG A 6 -11.78 -5.92 14.30
N ILE A 7 -10.75 -5.09 14.46
CA ILE A 7 -9.41 -5.55 14.83
C ILE A 7 -9.47 -6.23 16.21
N GLU A 8 -10.08 -5.59 17.21
CA GLU A 8 -10.20 -6.13 18.57
C GLU A 8 -10.96 -7.46 18.62
N LYS A 9 -12.06 -7.57 17.85
CA LYS A 9 -12.81 -8.83 17.74
C LYS A 9 -11.96 -9.93 17.12
N SER A 10 -11.23 -9.62 16.04
CA SER A 10 -10.35 -10.58 15.39
C SER A 10 -9.16 -10.95 16.27
N MET A 11 -8.66 -10.01 17.09
CA MET A 11 -7.59 -10.23 18.08
C MET A 11 -7.95 -11.28 19.13
N ALA A 12 -9.24 -11.44 19.45
CA ALA A 12 -9.72 -12.49 20.36
C ALA A 12 -9.76 -13.89 19.72
N GLY A 13 -9.68 -13.98 18.40
CA GLY A 13 -9.58 -15.23 17.64
C GLY A 13 -8.15 -15.50 17.16
N GLY A 14 -8.00 -16.50 16.28
CA GLY A 14 -6.72 -16.89 15.67
C GLY A 14 -6.77 -16.99 14.14
N ALA A 15 -7.77 -16.38 13.51
CA ALA A 15 -7.91 -16.44 12.05
C ALA A 15 -6.79 -15.63 11.36
N PRO A 16 -6.33 -16.06 10.17
CA PRO A 16 -5.22 -15.41 9.48
C PRO A 16 -5.51 -13.96 9.10
N TRP A 17 -4.46 -13.14 9.03
CA TRP A 17 -4.55 -11.77 8.50
C TRP A 17 -3.73 -11.63 7.23
N LEU A 18 -4.27 -10.90 6.26
CA LEU A 18 -3.58 -10.55 5.02
C LEU A 18 -3.29 -9.05 4.99
N PHE A 19 -2.03 -8.68 4.85
CA PHE A 19 -1.56 -7.32 4.64
C PHE A 19 -1.17 -7.14 3.18
N LEU A 20 -1.80 -6.19 2.49
CA LEU A 20 -1.37 -5.75 1.17
C LEU A 20 -0.35 -4.63 1.33
N SER A 21 0.91 -4.92 0.99
CA SER A 21 1.98 -3.93 0.94
C SER A 21 2.10 -3.41 -0.51
N PRO A 22 1.99 -2.09 -0.77
CA PRO A 22 2.27 -1.55 -2.10
C PRO A 22 3.70 -1.87 -2.52
N HIS A 23 4.69 -1.48 -1.72
CA HIS A 23 6.11 -1.68 -1.98
C HIS A 23 6.78 -2.55 -0.92
N LEU A 24 8.04 -2.91 -1.19
CA LEU A 24 8.90 -3.79 -0.40
C LEU A 24 9.44 -3.09 0.86
N ASP A 25 8.55 -2.72 1.78
CA ASP A 25 8.80 -2.00 3.04
C ASP A 25 7.50 -1.55 3.74
N ASP A 26 6.50 -1.06 2.97
CA ASP A 26 5.35 -0.31 3.48
C ASP A 26 4.57 -0.98 4.62
N ALA A 27 4.31 -2.29 4.52
CA ALA A 27 3.59 -3.00 5.56
C ALA A 27 4.36 -3.02 6.89
N VAL A 28 5.69 -3.19 6.85
CA VAL A 28 6.53 -3.15 8.07
C VAL A 28 6.71 -1.71 8.56
N LEU A 29 6.91 -0.75 7.65
CA LEU A 29 6.96 0.67 7.98
C LEU A 29 5.69 1.14 8.68
N SER A 30 4.52 0.70 8.22
CA SER A 30 3.23 1.19 8.70
C SER A 30 2.66 0.37 9.85
N CYS A 31 2.82 -0.96 9.81
CA CYS A 31 2.16 -1.92 10.69
C CYS A 31 3.11 -2.87 11.45
N GLY A 32 4.42 -2.65 11.38
CA GLY A 32 5.42 -3.59 11.90
C GLY A 32 5.22 -3.98 13.37
N ALA A 33 4.78 -3.08 14.23
CA ALA A 33 4.56 -3.39 15.64
C ALA A 33 3.35 -4.30 15.85
N LEU A 34 2.22 -4.02 15.17
CA LEU A 34 1.05 -4.89 15.21
C LEU A 34 1.34 -6.26 14.59
N ILE A 35 2.02 -6.29 13.43
CA ILE A 35 2.43 -7.54 12.76
C ILE A 35 3.25 -8.40 13.71
N GLU A 36 4.29 -7.85 14.33
CA GLU A 36 5.19 -8.58 15.23
C GLU A 36 4.46 -9.08 16.48
N ALA A 37 3.54 -8.29 17.03
CA ALA A 37 2.72 -8.68 18.18
C ALA A 37 1.74 -9.83 17.84
N GLN A 38 1.20 -9.86 16.63
CA GLN A 38 0.16 -10.82 16.26
C GLN A 38 0.72 -12.11 15.63
N ALA A 39 1.90 -12.07 15.01
CA ALA A 39 2.54 -13.23 14.38
C ALA A 39 2.81 -14.40 15.36
N GLN A 40 2.80 -14.17 16.67
CA GLN A 40 2.94 -15.23 17.68
C GLN A 40 1.67 -16.07 17.88
N GLY A 41 0.49 -15.52 17.58
CA GLY A 41 -0.80 -16.12 17.92
C GLY A 41 -1.72 -16.39 16.73
N ARG A 42 -1.37 -15.88 15.54
CA ARG A 42 -2.10 -16.11 14.29
C ARG A 42 -1.15 -16.14 13.10
N GLU A 43 -1.60 -16.74 12.02
CA GLU A 43 -0.90 -16.64 10.73
C GLU A 43 -1.01 -15.20 10.19
N ILE A 44 0.13 -14.61 9.86
CA ILE A 44 0.21 -13.31 9.19
C ILE A 44 0.81 -13.51 7.82
N ILE A 45 0.13 -12.99 6.80
CA ILE A 45 0.59 -12.99 5.42
C ILE A 45 0.77 -11.54 4.98
N VAL A 46 1.94 -11.20 4.46
CA VAL A 46 2.21 -9.94 3.77
C VAL A 46 2.34 -10.24 2.28
N ALA A 47 1.39 -9.73 1.50
CA ALA A 47 1.39 -9.79 0.05
C ALA A 47 1.84 -8.43 -0.52
N THR A 48 3.08 -8.39 -0.99
CA THR A 48 3.69 -7.19 -1.58
C THR A 48 3.43 -7.16 -3.08
N VAL A 49 2.83 -6.07 -3.55
CA VAL A 49 2.27 -6.01 -4.91
C VAL A 49 3.30 -5.57 -5.94
N PHE A 50 3.89 -4.39 -5.76
CA PHE A 50 4.78 -3.77 -6.73
C PHE A 50 6.25 -4.13 -6.44
N THR A 51 6.64 -5.34 -6.81
CA THR A 51 7.94 -5.93 -6.48
C THR A 51 8.92 -5.95 -7.64
N GLU A 52 8.57 -5.39 -8.80
CA GLU A 52 9.41 -5.37 -9.99
C GLU A 52 9.65 -3.96 -10.55
N ALA A 53 10.76 -3.82 -11.26
CA ALA A 53 11.07 -2.66 -12.09
C ALA A 53 11.28 -3.07 -13.54
N ASN A 54 10.75 -2.26 -14.46
CA ASN A 54 11.11 -2.37 -15.87
C ASN A 54 12.47 -1.69 -16.12
N THR A 55 13.51 -2.48 -16.36
CA THR A 55 14.89 -2.03 -16.58
C THR A 55 15.09 -1.20 -17.86
N THR A 56 14.10 -1.20 -18.77
CA THR A 56 14.12 -0.38 -19.99
C THR A 56 13.49 1.01 -19.80
N SER A 57 12.93 1.29 -18.62
CA SER A 57 12.34 2.60 -18.30
C SER A 57 13.42 3.68 -18.18
N SER A 58 13.30 4.74 -18.97
CA SER A 58 14.25 5.86 -19.00
C SER A 58 13.58 7.20 -18.67
N THR A 59 12.56 7.21 -17.81
CA THR A 59 11.94 8.48 -17.39
C THR A 59 12.91 9.35 -16.59
N ARG A 60 12.72 10.68 -16.64
CA ARG A 60 13.42 11.60 -15.73
C ARG A 60 13.17 11.26 -14.26
N ALA A 61 11.98 10.77 -13.95
CA ALA A 61 11.56 10.34 -12.62
C ALA A 61 12.34 9.13 -12.12
N ALA A 62 12.32 8.04 -12.88
CA ALA A 62 13.08 6.83 -12.58
C ALA A 62 14.57 7.14 -12.50
N ARG A 63 15.13 7.93 -13.43
CA ARG A 63 16.53 8.37 -13.35
C ARG A 63 16.83 9.20 -12.09
N SER A 64 15.90 10.04 -11.65
CA SER A 64 16.09 10.84 -10.44
C SER A 64 16.03 9.99 -9.17
N PHE A 65 15.11 9.03 -9.14
CA PHE A 65 15.02 8.03 -8.07
C PHE A 65 16.29 7.18 -8.02
N MET A 66 16.72 6.60 -9.14
CA MET A 66 17.92 5.76 -9.21
C MET A 66 19.20 6.50 -8.78
N ARG A 67 19.31 7.82 -9.00
CA ARG A 67 20.44 8.63 -8.50
C ARG A 67 20.50 8.76 -6.98
N GLN A 68 19.39 8.50 -6.29
CA GLN A 68 19.30 8.54 -4.83
C GLN A 68 19.50 7.16 -4.22
N CYS A 69 19.41 6.10 -5.02
CA CYS A 69 19.60 4.73 -4.59
C CYS A 69 21.09 4.38 -4.47
N THR A 70 21.40 3.48 -3.55
CA THR A 70 22.73 2.91 -3.36
C THR A 70 23.11 1.92 -4.48
N ILE A 71 22.11 1.28 -5.09
CA ILE A 71 22.27 0.34 -6.21
C ILE A 71 21.87 1.04 -7.52
N PRO A 72 22.78 1.13 -8.52
CA PRO A 72 22.56 1.93 -9.72
C PRO A 72 21.70 1.26 -10.80
N ASP A 73 21.56 -0.07 -10.76
CA ASP A 73 20.68 -0.82 -11.67
C ASP A 73 19.32 -1.10 -11.01
N ALA A 74 18.24 -0.86 -11.76
CA ALA A 74 16.88 -1.01 -11.23
C ALA A 74 16.49 -2.47 -10.99
N GLY A 75 16.98 -3.40 -11.82
CA GLY A 75 16.73 -4.83 -11.65
C GLY A 75 17.45 -5.38 -10.43
N GLU A 76 18.72 -5.02 -10.26
CA GLU A 76 19.51 -5.36 -9.07
C GLU A 76 18.93 -4.73 -7.80
N LEU A 77 18.50 -3.46 -7.86
CA LEU A 77 17.85 -2.78 -6.74
C LEU A 77 16.60 -3.55 -6.30
N PHE A 78 15.69 -3.87 -7.21
CA PHE A 78 14.47 -4.59 -6.85
C PHE A 78 14.75 -6.04 -6.42
N ALA A 79 15.80 -6.68 -6.95
CA ALA A 79 16.25 -7.98 -6.45
C ALA A 79 16.74 -7.90 -5.00
N ALA A 80 17.52 -6.87 -4.64
CA ALA A 80 17.95 -6.62 -3.27
C ALA A 80 16.76 -6.34 -2.35
N ARG A 81 15.83 -5.46 -2.77
CA ARG A 81 14.61 -5.16 -2.02
C ARG A 81 13.75 -6.39 -1.74
N ARG A 82 13.61 -7.30 -2.72
CA ARG A 82 12.90 -8.57 -2.53
C ARG A 82 13.62 -9.52 -1.57
N ALA A 83 14.95 -9.49 -1.54
CA ALA A 83 15.72 -10.28 -0.58
C ALA A 83 15.58 -9.72 0.84
N GLU A 84 15.69 -8.40 1.00
CA GLU A 84 15.48 -7.69 2.27
C GLU A 84 14.07 -7.97 2.83
N ASP A 85 13.02 -7.77 2.04
CA ASP A 85 11.64 -7.98 2.47
C ASP A 85 11.37 -9.42 2.93
N ARG A 86 11.85 -10.41 2.16
CA ARG A 86 11.74 -11.82 2.56
C ARG A 86 12.47 -12.11 3.86
N ALA A 87 13.68 -11.57 4.04
CA ALA A 87 14.46 -11.79 5.26
C ALA A 87 13.77 -11.16 6.47
N VAL A 88 13.31 -9.91 6.37
CA VAL A 88 12.62 -9.22 7.46
C VAL A 88 11.34 -9.94 7.86
N LEU A 89 10.49 -10.27 6.90
CA LEU A 89 9.21 -10.94 7.17
C LEU A 89 9.42 -12.34 7.73
N HIS A 90 10.40 -13.10 7.20
CA HIS A 90 10.78 -14.40 7.74
C HIS A 90 11.21 -14.29 9.22
N ASP A 91 12.07 -13.32 9.55
CA ASP A 91 12.53 -13.08 10.93
C ASP A 91 11.42 -12.59 11.88
N MET A 92 10.28 -12.16 11.33
CA MET A 92 9.07 -11.80 12.10
C MET A 92 8.09 -12.98 12.20
N GLY A 93 8.38 -14.15 11.61
CA GLY A 93 7.45 -15.28 11.55
C GLY A 93 6.27 -15.05 10.58
N VAL A 94 6.45 -14.18 9.59
CA VAL A 94 5.41 -13.74 8.66
C VAL A 94 5.62 -14.39 7.29
N GLN A 95 4.54 -14.88 6.69
CA GLN A 95 4.58 -15.38 5.32
C GLN A 95 4.66 -14.20 4.33
N SER A 96 5.65 -14.23 3.44
CA SER A 96 5.80 -13.25 2.37
C SER A 96 5.29 -13.80 1.02
N ILE A 97 4.54 -12.98 0.28
CA ILE A 97 4.10 -13.26 -1.10
C ILE A 97 4.42 -12.03 -1.95
N HIS A 98 5.17 -12.22 -3.04
CA HIS A 98 5.50 -11.15 -4.00
C HIS A 98 4.69 -11.35 -5.27
N LEU A 99 3.84 -10.38 -5.65
CA LEU A 99 2.92 -10.53 -6.79
C LEU A 99 3.59 -10.20 -8.14
N GLY A 100 4.77 -9.59 -8.13
CA GLY A 100 5.54 -9.37 -9.36
C GLY A 100 5.07 -8.18 -10.20
N GLU A 101 4.26 -7.27 -9.66
CA GLU A 101 3.82 -6.09 -10.42
C GLU A 101 4.91 -5.03 -10.52
N VAL A 102 4.83 -4.25 -11.60
CA VAL A 102 5.79 -3.17 -11.85
C VAL A 102 5.39 -1.90 -11.10
N ASP A 103 6.31 -1.38 -10.31
CA ASP A 103 6.20 -0.10 -9.59
C ASP A 103 5.86 1.06 -10.55
N ALA A 104 5.00 1.98 -10.10
CA ALA A 104 4.53 3.13 -10.88
C ALA A 104 5.64 3.91 -11.60
N LEU A 105 6.80 4.07 -10.96
CA LEU A 105 7.99 4.74 -11.52
C LEU A 105 8.49 4.09 -12.81
N PHE A 106 8.29 2.78 -12.93
CA PHE A 106 8.77 1.97 -14.03
C PHE A 106 7.64 1.49 -14.96
N ARG A 107 6.38 1.87 -14.70
CA ARG A 107 5.24 1.54 -15.57
C ARG A 107 5.24 2.34 -16.87
N ARG A 108 5.25 1.61 -17.99
CA ARG A 108 5.11 2.18 -19.35
C ARG A 108 3.64 2.38 -19.72
N ARG A 109 3.37 3.40 -20.54
CA ARG A 109 2.07 3.60 -21.19
C ARG A 109 2.00 2.64 -22.38
N GLN A 110 0.99 1.77 -22.42
CA GLN A 110 0.67 1.02 -23.64
C GLN A 110 0.23 2.03 -24.72
N ARG A 111 0.99 2.12 -25.83
CA ARG A 111 0.55 2.84 -27.03
C ARG A 111 -0.20 1.86 -27.94
N PRO A 112 -1.30 2.27 -28.60
CA PRO A 112 -1.91 1.46 -29.65
C PRO A 112 -0.89 1.16 -30.74
N ALA A 113 -0.85 -0.09 -31.23
CA ALA A 113 0.12 -0.55 -32.25
C ALA A 113 0.07 0.25 -33.59
N LEU A 114 -0.95 1.08 -33.78
CA LEU A 114 -1.19 1.90 -34.96
C LEU A 114 -0.32 3.18 -35.07
N LEU A 115 0.40 3.57 -34.02
CA LEU A 115 1.32 4.72 -34.05
C LEU A 115 2.77 4.25 -33.90
N GLY A 116 3.25 3.59 -34.96
CA GLY A 116 4.63 3.12 -35.06
C GLY A 116 5.62 4.27 -35.24
N SER A 117 6.62 4.36 -34.36
CA SER A 117 8.02 4.63 -34.73
C SER A 117 8.92 4.55 -33.49
N SER A 118 9.83 3.58 -33.48
CA SER A 118 10.87 3.37 -32.45
C SER A 118 11.81 4.57 -32.25
N ALA A 119 11.82 5.52 -33.18
CA ALA A 119 12.63 6.74 -33.12
C ALA A 119 12.11 7.75 -32.08
N TRP A 120 10.80 7.86 -31.86
CA TRP A 120 10.24 8.82 -30.89
C TRP A 120 10.43 8.38 -29.44
N ASP A 121 10.57 7.08 -29.18
CA ASP A 121 10.83 6.54 -27.85
C ASP A 121 12.20 6.99 -27.29
N ARG A 122 13.18 7.24 -28.17
CA ARG A 122 14.49 7.83 -27.78
C ARG A 122 14.43 9.35 -27.61
N LEU A 123 13.57 10.03 -28.37
CA LEU A 123 13.49 11.49 -28.41
C LEU A 123 12.61 12.09 -27.31
N LEU A 124 11.55 11.39 -26.86
CA LEU A 124 10.61 11.88 -25.84
C LEU A 124 10.22 10.77 -24.84
N PRO A 125 11.13 10.37 -23.93
CA PRO A 125 10.89 9.28 -22.98
C PRO A 125 9.69 9.52 -22.06
N GLU A 126 9.35 10.78 -21.75
CA GLU A 126 8.19 11.09 -20.90
C GLU A 126 6.85 10.70 -21.56
N LEU A 127 6.73 10.75 -22.89
CA LEU A 127 5.47 10.45 -23.59
C LEU A 127 5.16 8.94 -23.70
N THR A 128 6.08 8.07 -23.27
CA THR A 128 5.93 6.61 -23.30
C THR A 128 5.63 6.01 -21.93
N HIS A 129 5.55 6.83 -20.88
CA HIS A 129 5.37 6.38 -19.51
C HIS A 129 4.02 6.81 -18.92
N ARG A 130 3.53 6.03 -17.96
CA ARG A 130 2.18 6.20 -17.42
C ARG A 130 2.05 7.41 -16.50
N TYR A 131 3.15 7.81 -15.85
CA TYR A 131 3.26 8.98 -14.97
C TYR A 131 4.43 9.89 -15.40
N PRO A 132 4.26 10.69 -16.47
CA PRO A 132 5.33 11.52 -17.04
C PRO A 132 5.85 12.62 -16.10
N THR A 133 5.01 13.16 -15.21
CA THR A 133 5.39 14.22 -14.28
C THR A 133 5.36 13.74 -12.83
N TYR A 134 6.39 13.00 -12.43
CA TYR A 134 6.53 12.40 -11.08
C TYR A 134 6.19 13.31 -9.90
N ARG A 135 6.58 14.59 -9.93
CA ARG A 135 6.28 15.55 -8.84
C ARG A 135 4.86 16.10 -8.85
N PHE A 136 4.11 15.97 -9.94
CA PHE A 136 2.75 16.52 -10.06
C PHE A 136 1.71 15.40 -10.18
N ASP A 137 1.89 14.38 -11.03
CA ASP A 137 0.89 13.33 -11.24
C ASP A 137 0.72 12.38 -10.03
N ILE A 138 1.83 12.04 -9.35
CA ILE A 138 1.80 11.22 -8.12
C ILE A 138 1.34 12.08 -6.93
N ALA A 139 1.81 13.33 -6.83
CA ALA A 139 1.38 14.26 -5.77
C ALA A 139 -0.12 14.64 -5.86
N LEU A 140 -0.70 14.61 -7.06
CA LEU A 140 -2.13 14.86 -7.29
C LEU A 140 -3.02 13.64 -7.00
N GLY A 141 -2.46 12.46 -6.74
CA GLY A 141 -3.21 11.26 -6.37
C GLY A 141 -4.16 10.74 -7.44
N ARG A 142 -3.83 10.88 -8.74
CA ARG A 142 -4.70 10.45 -9.84
C ARG A 142 -4.27 9.11 -10.39
N ILE A 143 -5.09 8.09 -10.17
CA ILE A 143 -4.92 6.77 -10.81
C ILE A 143 -5.16 6.92 -12.32
N SER A 144 -4.21 6.46 -13.13
CA SER A 144 -4.32 6.53 -14.58
C SER A 144 -5.40 5.57 -15.09
N ARG A 145 -6.20 5.99 -16.09
CA ARG A 145 -7.12 5.07 -16.79
C ARG A 145 -6.39 3.86 -17.39
N GLY A 146 -5.10 4.01 -17.69
CA GLY A 146 -4.26 2.92 -18.19
C GLY A 146 -3.98 1.81 -17.17
N ASP A 147 -4.23 2.04 -15.88
CA ASP A 147 -4.08 1.02 -14.82
C ASP A 147 -5.38 0.26 -14.54
N GLN A 148 -6.48 0.55 -15.23
CA GLN A 148 -7.76 -0.16 -15.04
C GLN A 148 -7.67 -1.66 -15.35
N GLY A 149 -6.83 -2.06 -16.32
CA GLY A 149 -6.55 -3.47 -16.59
C GLY A 149 -5.82 -4.15 -15.44
N LEU A 150 -4.77 -3.50 -14.94
CA LEU A 150 -3.99 -3.93 -13.78
C LEU A 150 -4.88 -4.05 -12.53
N ILE A 151 -5.70 -3.04 -12.24
CA ILE A 151 -6.63 -3.06 -11.11
C ILE A 151 -7.58 -4.26 -11.19
N ARG A 152 -8.15 -4.57 -12.37
CA ARG A 152 -9.03 -5.74 -12.52
C ARG A 152 -8.29 -7.05 -12.26
N GLN A 153 -7.08 -7.20 -12.78
CA GLN A 153 -6.24 -8.38 -12.52
C GLN A 153 -5.92 -8.52 -11.03
N LEU A 154 -5.51 -7.43 -10.39
CA LEU A 154 -5.17 -7.41 -8.97
C LEU A 154 -6.37 -7.67 -8.08
N ARG A 155 -7.57 -7.17 -8.43
CA ARG A 155 -8.82 -7.51 -7.71
C ARG A 155 -9.05 -9.02 -7.70
N SER A 156 -8.88 -9.69 -8.84
CA SER A 156 -9.00 -11.15 -8.90
C SER A 156 -7.92 -11.85 -8.08
N SER A 157 -6.68 -11.37 -8.14
CA SER A 157 -5.54 -11.95 -7.42
C SER A 157 -5.71 -11.84 -5.91
N VAL A 158 -6.14 -10.66 -5.41
CA VAL A 158 -6.42 -10.43 -3.99
C VAL A 158 -7.61 -11.26 -3.51
N ALA A 159 -8.69 -11.35 -4.28
CA ALA A 159 -9.83 -12.20 -3.93
C ALA A 159 -9.42 -13.69 -3.82
N GLN A 160 -8.57 -14.15 -4.74
CA GLN A 160 -8.00 -15.50 -4.66
C GLN A 160 -7.12 -15.66 -3.42
N LEU A 161 -6.21 -14.72 -3.13
CA LEU A 161 -5.38 -14.77 -1.93
C LEU A 161 -6.22 -14.85 -0.66
N MET A 162 -7.22 -13.97 -0.50
CA MET A 162 -8.18 -14.00 0.61
C MET A 162 -8.85 -15.37 0.78
N ALA A 163 -9.29 -15.99 -0.31
CA ALA A 163 -9.94 -17.29 -0.28
C ALA A 163 -8.97 -18.43 0.08
N HIS A 164 -7.74 -18.40 -0.43
CA HIS A 164 -6.73 -19.43 -0.19
C HIS A 164 -6.18 -19.37 1.24
N THR A 165 -5.87 -18.16 1.73
CA THR A 165 -5.35 -17.96 3.09
C THR A 165 -6.45 -18.00 4.14
N LYS A 166 -7.73 -17.92 3.74
CA LYS A 166 -8.88 -17.78 4.65
C LYS A 166 -8.72 -16.60 5.60
N ALA A 167 -8.05 -15.54 5.14
CA ALA A 167 -7.82 -14.37 5.97
C ALA A 167 -9.14 -13.75 6.43
N GLU A 168 -9.24 -13.44 7.72
CA GLU A 168 -10.41 -12.76 8.27
C GLU A 168 -10.35 -11.26 7.95
N LEU A 169 -9.16 -10.66 8.05
CA LEU A 169 -8.94 -9.25 7.82
C LEU A 169 -7.99 -9.01 6.64
N LEU A 170 -8.30 -7.94 5.90
CA LEU A 170 -7.49 -7.44 4.80
C LEU A 170 -6.98 -6.05 5.14
N PHE A 171 -5.70 -5.94 5.49
CA PHE A 171 -5.04 -4.67 5.75
C PHE A 171 -4.54 -4.07 4.43
N CYS A 172 -4.80 -2.80 4.18
CA CYS A 172 -4.34 -2.07 3.00
C CYS A 172 -3.99 -0.62 3.37
N PRO A 173 -3.22 0.12 2.55
CA PRO A 173 -2.93 1.53 2.84
C PRO A 173 -4.19 2.41 2.81
N ALA A 174 -4.18 3.48 3.61
CA ALA A 174 -5.15 4.58 3.55
C ALA A 174 -4.84 5.58 2.42
N GLY A 175 -3.64 5.50 1.83
CA GLY A 175 -3.21 6.38 0.74
C GLY A 175 -2.71 7.75 1.22
N VAL A 176 -2.24 7.84 2.47
CA VAL A 176 -1.55 9.02 2.99
C VAL A 176 -0.31 9.28 2.14
N GLY A 177 -0.06 10.55 1.78
CA GLY A 177 0.99 10.91 0.82
C GLY A 177 0.59 10.76 -0.65
N LYS A 178 -0.58 10.17 -0.95
CA LYS A 178 -1.21 10.09 -2.28
C LYS A 178 -0.39 9.35 -3.35
N HIS A 179 0.55 8.50 -2.94
CA HIS A 179 1.29 7.68 -3.90
C HIS A 179 0.32 6.77 -4.67
N VAL A 180 0.45 6.74 -6.00
CA VAL A 180 -0.57 6.13 -6.86
C VAL A 180 -0.70 4.62 -6.65
N ASP A 181 0.39 3.94 -6.34
CA ASP A 181 0.38 2.52 -5.99
C ASP A 181 -0.40 2.28 -4.69
N HIS A 182 -0.23 3.13 -3.67
CA HIS A 182 -0.99 3.03 -2.44
C HIS A 182 -2.48 3.28 -2.68
N LEU A 183 -2.82 4.22 -3.55
CA LEU A 183 -4.21 4.48 -3.94
C LEU A 183 -4.83 3.31 -4.70
N ILE A 184 -4.07 2.64 -5.57
CA ILE A 184 -4.50 1.40 -6.23
C ILE A 184 -4.77 0.33 -5.19
N ILE A 185 -3.83 0.05 -4.27
CA ILE A 185 -4.02 -0.99 -3.24
C ILE A 185 -5.18 -0.65 -2.31
N ARG A 186 -5.38 0.62 -1.97
CA ARG A 186 -6.56 1.09 -1.22
C ARG A 186 -7.85 0.72 -1.95
N GLU A 187 -7.93 0.95 -3.26
CA GLU A 187 -9.10 0.59 -4.07
C GLU A 187 -9.37 -0.93 -4.06
N LEU A 188 -8.32 -1.75 -4.03
CA LEU A 188 -8.43 -3.21 -3.89
C LEU A 188 -8.98 -3.60 -2.51
N GLY A 189 -8.45 -3.02 -1.43
CA GLY A 189 -8.94 -3.25 -0.08
C GLY A 189 -10.41 -2.88 0.07
N GLN A 190 -10.80 -1.72 -0.45
CA GLN A 190 -12.18 -1.22 -0.41
C GLN A 190 -13.19 -2.12 -1.14
N SER A 191 -12.73 -3.00 -2.01
CA SER A 191 -13.59 -4.03 -2.62
C SER A 191 -13.97 -5.18 -1.69
N HIS A 192 -13.44 -5.19 -0.47
CA HIS A 192 -13.71 -6.17 0.59
C HIS A 192 -14.26 -5.48 1.86
N PRO A 193 -15.41 -4.79 1.82
CA PRO A 193 -15.90 -3.97 2.93
C PRO A 193 -16.12 -4.76 4.25
N GLY A 194 -16.40 -6.06 4.16
CA GLY A 194 -16.53 -6.97 5.30
C GLY A 194 -15.22 -7.31 6.02
N HIS A 195 -14.07 -7.11 5.36
CA HIS A 195 -12.75 -7.56 5.84
C HIS A 195 -11.74 -6.41 5.98
N VAL A 196 -11.92 -5.33 5.23
CA VAL A 196 -10.90 -4.27 5.08
C VAL A 196 -10.60 -3.52 6.38
N VAL A 197 -9.32 -3.26 6.59
CA VAL A 197 -8.75 -2.34 7.57
C VAL A 197 -7.73 -1.49 6.82
N MET A 198 -7.81 -0.16 6.92
CA MET A 198 -6.83 0.71 6.24
C MET A 198 -5.76 1.16 7.22
N TYR A 199 -4.47 0.93 6.96
CA TYR A 199 -3.39 1.48 7.79
C TYR A 199 -2.95 2.85 7.28
N SER A 200 -2.53 3.72 8.20
CA SER A 200 -1.97 5.03 7.89
C SER A 200 -0.52 4.88 7.44
N ASP A 201 -0.21 5.35 6.22
CA ASP A 201 1.05 5.11 5.54
C ASP A 201 2.21 5.87 6.23
N PHE A 202 3.15 5.15 6.82
CA PHE A 202 4.36 5.70 7.43
C PHE A 202 5.54 5.57 6.45
N PRO A 203 6.44 6.57 6.32
CA PRO A 203 6.52 7.82 7.09
C PRO A 203 5.68 8.98 6.53
N TYR A 204 4.87 8.78 5.48
CA TYR A 204 4.08 9.85 4.87
C TYR A 204 3.16 10.56 5.88
N ASN A 205 2.64 9.81 6.85
CA ASN A 205 1.78 10.31 7.91
C ASN A 205 2.49 11.19 8.96
N LEU A 206 3.81 11.40 8.85
CA LEU A 206 4.53 12.40 9.64
C LEU A 206 4.25 13.82 9.14
N ALA A 207 3.96 13.98 7.85
CA ALA A 207 3.76 15.29 7.22
C ALA A 207 2.34 15.46 6.62
N ALA A 208 1.59 14.37 6.43
CA ALA A 208 0.27 14.38 5.83
C ALA A 208 -0.77 13.62 6.67
N GLY A 209 -2.04 14.00 6.53
CA GLY A 209 -3.17 13.24 7.07
C GLY A 209 -3.80 12.31 6.03
N PRO A 210 -4.71 11.41 6.45
CA PRO A 210 -5.58 10.68 5.52
C PRO A 210 -6.49 11.64 4.76
N ASP A 211 -7.08 11.15 3.67
CA ASP A 211 -8.16 11.85 2.97
C ASP A 211 -9.43 11.79 3.83
N GLU A 212 -9.54 12.70 4.81
CA GLU A 212 -10.62 12.69 5.81
C GLU A 212 -12.04 12.68 5.21
N PRO A 213 -12.37 13.49 4.19
CA PRO A 213 -13.67 13.40 3.54
C PRO A 213 -13.97 12.01 2.98
N HIS A 214 -12.95 11.32 2.46
CA HIS A 214 -13.08 9.96 1.93
C HIS A 214 -13.20 8.92 3.04
N THR A 215 -12.34 8.95 4.06
CA THR A 215 -12.37 7.96 5.15
C THR A 215 -13.61 8.12 6.04
N SER A 216 -13.90 9.34 6.46
CA SER A 216 -15.06 9.64 7.31
C SER A 216 -16.38 9.53 6.54
N GLY A 217 -16.39 9.89 5.25
CA GLY A 217 -17.54 9.68 4.37
C GLY A 217 -17.91 8.21 4.16
N MET A 218 -16.94 7.30 4.29
CA MET A 218 -17.16 5.85 4.30
C MET A 218 -17.47 5.29 5.69
N GLY A 219 -17.56 6.16 6.70
CA GLY A 219 -17.84 5.78 8.09
C GLY A 219 -16.66 5.11 8.79
N PHE A 220 -15.43 5.28 8.32
CA PHE A 220 -14.26 4.73 9.00
C PHE A 220 -13.78 5.66 10.12
N VAL A 221 -13.39 5.09 11.25
CA VAL A 221 -12.87 5.79 12.43
C VAL A 221 -11.45 5.32 12.75
N PRO A 222 -10.60 6.19 13.31
CA PRO A 222 -9.24 5.82 13.69
C PRO A 222 -9.24 4.82 14.86
N TRP A 223 -8.31 3.88 14.80
CA TRP A 223 -7.96 2.93 15.87
C TRP A 223 -6.44 2.89 15.98
N THR A 224 -5.90 2.98 17.19
CA THR A 224 -4.46 3.17 17.42
C THR A 224 -3.85 1.93 18.06
N TRP A 225 -2.62 1.60 17.63
CA TRP A 225 -1.77 0.60 18.27
C TRP A 225 -0.46 1.25 18.70
N ASP A 226 -0.13 1.14 19.98
CA ASP A 226 1.04 1.77 20.61
C ASP A 226 1.92 0.77 21.39
N SER A 227 1.63 -0.52 21.28
CA SER A 227 2.34 -1.60 21.97
C SER A 227 3.48 -2.19 21.12
N GLY A 228 4.64 -2.45 21.73
CA GLY A 228 5.78 -3.08 21.05
C GLY A 228 6.48 -2.19 20.03
N MET A 229 6.34 -0.87 20.16
CA MET A 229 6.87 0.12 19.20
C MET A 229 8.40 0.14 19.15
N GLU A 230 9.07 -0.28 20.22
CA GLU A 230 10.52 -0.23 20.36
C GLU A 230 11.26 -1.11 19.34
N GLY A 231 10.63 -2.20 18.91
CA GLY A 231 11.18 -3.11 17.91
C GLY A 231 11.12 -2.55 16.48
N LYS A 232 10.20 -1.62 16.21
CA LYS A 232 9.86 -1.17 14.86
C LYS A 232 11.02 -0.47 14.15
N PRO A 233 11.76 0.49 14.75
CA PRO A 233 12.93 1.09 14.11
C PRO A 233 13.99 0.06 13.71
N ARG A 234 14.18 -1.01 14.50
CA ARG A 234 15.12 -2.08 14.16
C ARG A 234 14.68 -2.81 12.90
N ARG A 235 13.39 -3.17 12.79
CA ARG A 235 12.83 -3.83 11.59
C ARG A 235 12.95 -2.94 10.36
N ILE A 236 12.65 -1.65 10.49
CA ILE A 236 12.76 -0.68 9.39
C ILE A 236 14.20 -0.58 8.87
N ARG A 237 15.20 -0.58 9.76
CA ARG A 237 16.62 -0.52 9.35
C ARG A 237 17.10 -1.75 8.56
N GLN A 238 16.40 -2.88 8.63
CA GLN A 238 16.75 -4.07 7.85
C GLN A 238 16.43 -3.90 6.36
N TYR A 239 15.59 -2.93 5.99
CA TYR A 239 15.36 -2.48 4.61
C TYR A 239 16.45 -1.48 4.19
N ALA A 240 17.70 -1.95 4.13
CA ALA A 240 18.89 -1.11 3.99
C ALA A 240 18.90 -0.30 2.68
N SER A 241 18.36 -0.85 1.59
CA SER A 241 18.21 -0.15 0.31
C SER A 241 17.35 1.12 0.38
N GLN A 242 16.51 1.30 1.40
CA GLN A 242 15.54 2.41 1.49
C GLN A 242 15.54 3.15 2.82
N ALA A 243 16.00 2.55 3.92
CA ALA A 243 16.00 3.19 5.24
C ALA A 243 16.71 4.55 5.21
N ASP A 244 17.91 4.65 4.62
CA ASP A 244 18.66 5.91 4.57
C ASP A 244 18.01 6.96 3.66
N ALA A 245 17.35 6.52 2.59
CA ALA A 245 16.63 7.42 1.69
C ALA A 245 15.36 7.99 2.35
N LEU A 246 14.67 7.17 3.14
CA LEU A 246 13.46 7.55 3.89
C LEU A 246 13.78 8.37 5.15
N PHE A 247 14.90 8.07 5.79
CA PHE A 247 15.35 8.67 7.05
C PHE A 247 16.80 9.18 6.92
N PRO A 248 17.05 10.25 6.14
CA PRO A 248 18.41 10.73 5.88
C PRO A 248 19.15 11.24 7.13
N GLY A 249 18.42 11.52 8.22
CA GLY A 249 19.01 11.84 9.52
C GLY A 249 19.33 10.62 10.39
N GLY A 250 19.06 9.39 9.92
CA GLY A 250 19.26 8.12 10.65
C GLY A 250 18.26 7.87 11.81
N GLU A 251 17.54 8.90 12.23
CA GLU A 251 16.48 8.83 13.22
C GLU A 251 15.16 8.35 12.57
N ILE A 252 14.60 7.28 13.11
CA ILE A 252 13.30 6.74 12.71
C ILE A 252 12.33 7.07 13.85
N PRO A 253 11.37 7.99 13.66
CA PRO A 253 10.46 8.41 14.71
C PRO A 253 9.62 7.26 15.25
N LEU A 254 9.50 7.19 16.58
CA LEU A 254 8.52 6.32 17.22
C LEU A 254 7.15 7.03 17.20
N LYS A 255 6.25 6.54 16.36
CA LYS A 255 4.88 7.03 16.23
C LYS A 255 3.90 5.85 16.33
N PRO A 256 2.88 5.91 17.21
CA PRO A 256 1.84 4.90 17.26
C PRO A 256 1.23 4.63 15.89
N GLU A 257 0.95 3.37 15.61
CA GLU A 257 0.34 2.95 14.35
C GLU A 257 -1.12 3.33 14.36
N THR A 258 -1.59 3.90 13.27
CA THR A 258 -3.01 4.29 13.12
C THR A 258 -3.63 3.46 12.03
N TYR A 259 -4.77 2.87 12.35
CA TYR A 259 -5.61 2.11 11.45
C TYR A 259 -6.96 2.80 11.34
N PHE A 260 -7.67 2.57 10.26
CA PHE A 260 -9.03 3.02 10.03
C PHE A 260 -9.90 1.78 9.86
N VAL A 261 -10.92 1.70 10.70
CA VAL A 261 -11.88 0.59 10.74
C VAL A 261 -13.29 1.14 10.58
N PRO A 262 -14.27 0.37 10.07
CA PRO A 262 -15.65 0.83 10.06
C PRO A 262 -16.10 1.21 11.46
N GLY A 263 -16.63 2.42 11.61
CA GLY A 263 -17.26 2.89 12.82
C GLY A 263 -18.46 2.03 13.17
N HIS A 264 -18.83 2.04 14.44
CA HIS A 264 -20.02 1.33 14.87
C HIS A 264 -21.23 1.94 14.18
N ALA A 265 -21.87 1.17 13.30
CA ALA A 265 -23.19 1.52 12.84
C ALA A 265 -24.07 1.67 14.09
N HIS A 266 -24.57 2.86 14.37
CA HIS A 266 -25.79 2.96 15.16
C HIS A 266 -26.85 2.17 14.39
N ASP A 267 -27.32 1.08 15.00
CA ASP A 267 -28.46 0.34 14.49
C ASP A 267 -29.59 1.32 14.11
N GLY A 268 -29.99 1.28 12.84
CA GLY A 268 -31.26 1.81 12.37
C GLY A 268 -31.38 3.34 12.22
N ARG A 269 -31.07 3.84 11.02
CA ARG A 269 -32.03 4.66 10.27
C ARG A 269 -31.64 4.74 8.79
N MET A 270 -32.33 3.95 7.97
CA MET A 270 -32.58 4.29 6.57
C MET A 270 -33.19 5.70 6.55
N MET A 271 -32.49 6.66 5.95
CA MET A 271 -33.12 7.92 5.55
C MET A 271 -34.08 7.64 4.40
N THR A 272 -35.34 7.40 4.72
CA THR A 272 -36.43 7.65 3.78
C THR A 272 -36.76 9.13 3.84
N SER A 273 -36.27 9.89 2.86
CA SER A 273 -36.79 11.21 2.52
C SER A 273 -36.95 11.27 1.01
N ARG A 274 -38.05 10.69 0.53
CA ARG A 274 -38.65 11.08 -0.75
C ARG A 274 -39.78 12.05 -0.41
N THR A 275 -39.49 13.34 -0.49
CA THR A 275 -40.52 14.37 -0.61
C THR A 275 -41.15 14.22 -1.98
N LEU A 276 -42.42 13.82 -2.01
CA LEU A 276 -43.29 13.98 -3.18
C LEU A 276 -43.77 15.43 -3.22
N PRO A 277 -43.83 16.09 -4.38
CA PRO A 277 -44.53 17.37 -4.52
C PRO A 277 -46.03 17.11 -4.61
N GLY A 278 -46.79 17.74 -3.70
CA GLY A 278 -48.25 17.78 -3.73
C GLY A 278 -48.73 19.06 -4.43
N THR A 279 -49.54 18.85 -5.46
CA THR A 279 -50.66 19.67 -6.02
C THR A 279 -50.58 21.19 -5.95
#